data_AF-A0A9P7XEL8-F1
#
_entry.id   AF-A0A9P7XEL8-F1
#
_cell.length_a   1.000
_cell.length_b   1.000
_cell.length_c   1.000
_cell.angle_alpha   90.00
_cell.angle_beta   90.00
_cell.angle_gamma   90.00
#
_symmetry.space_group_name_H-M   'P 1'
#
loop_
_entity.id
_entity.type
_entity.pdbx_description
1 polymer ?
#
loop_
_entity_poly.entity_id
_entity_poly.type
_entity_poly.pdbx_seq_one_letter_code
_entity_poly.pdbx_strand_id
1 'polypeptide(L)'
;MMLSTSRWSNAKTAVVALLASVPAICASKSSKPSSSPSPASDLISLYKTRIPIIAEGYPVNGSEQLNIWINSFNSNGTYSGVDYTTGCTARTANWPAEVHWVDTVSLAAAYIDAYPHNASLTDKAPNDFIGNATVKNVTDSAMNYWFANDFTDLDCLDDGGTVGGNCTCGTPGFWNENW
;
A
#
# COMPACT_ATOMS: atom_id res chain seq x y z
N MET A 1 -22.95 -61.91 -9.16
CA MET A 1 -23.28 -62.72 -7.96
C MET A 1 -23.45 -61.75 -6.81
N MET A 2 -24.64 -61.76 -6.19
CA MET A 2 -25.11 -61.00 -5.02
C MET A 2 -25.44 -59.49 -5.16
N LEU A 3 -26.76 -59.26 -5.32
CA LEU A 3 -27.53 -58.10 -4.85
C LEU A 3 -27.64 -58.13 -3.31
N SER A 4 -27.70 -56.98 -2.63
CA SER A 4 -28.50 -56.81 -1.39
C SER A 4 -28.53 -55.32 -0.97
N THR A 5 -29.58 -54.56 -1.29
CA THR A 5 -30.76 -54.19 -0.48
C THR A 5 -30.52 -53.29 0.74
N SER A 6 -31.30 -52.20 0.72
CA SER A 6 -31.66 -51.22 1.75
C SER A 6 -32.01 -51.78 3.13
N ARG A 7 -31.86 -50.94 4.18
CA ARG A 7 -32.81 -50.85 5.30
C ARG A 7 -32.91 -49.44 5.88
N TRP A 8 -34.08 -48.83 5.68
CA TRP A 8 -34.67 -47.89 6.63
C TRP A 8 -35.22 -48.64 7.84
N SER A 9 -35.18 -48.00 9.01
CA SER A 9 -36.30 -47.79 9.94
C SER A 9 -35.81 -47.76 11.39
N ASN A 10 -36.11 -46.69 12.13
CA ASN A 10 -37.10 -46.74 13.21
C ASN A 10 -37.19 -45.39 13.92
N ALA A 11 -38.26 -44.66 13.64
CA ALA A 11 -38.79 -43.64 14.51
C ALA A 11 -39.47 -44.31 15.71
N LYS A 12 -39.17 -43.83 16.93
CA LYS A 12 -40.04 -44.00 18.09
C LYS A 12 -40.23 -42.67 18.79
N THR A 13 -41.45 -42.19 18.64
CA THR A 13 -42.13 -41.12 19.38
C THR A 13 -41.99 -41.31 20.89
N ALA A 14 -41.69 -40.21 21.60
CA ALA A 14 -42.15 -40.02 22.98
C ALA A 14 -42.48 -38.53 23.17
N VAL A 15 -43.78 -38.25 23.23
CA VAL A 15 -44.35 -36.97 23.66
C VAL A 15 -44.37 -36.97 25.18
N VAL A 16 -43.72 -36.01 25.82
CA VAL A 16 -43.98 -35.67 27.22
C VAL A 16 -44.11 -34.16 27.32
N ALA A 17 -45.34 -33.71 27.52
CA ALA A 17 -45.66 -32.36 27.94
C ALA A 17 -45.49 -32.27 29.46
N LEU A 18 -44.73 -31.28 29.92
CA LEU A 18 -44.70 -30.85 31.32
C LEU A 18 -44.73 -29.32 31.33
N LEU A 19 -45.92 -28.80 31.63
CA LEU A 19 -46.15 -27.42 32.05
C LEU A 19 -45.68 -27.29 33.50
N ALA A 20 -44.78 -26.35 33.79
CA ALA A 20 -44.89 -25.44 34.94
C ALA A 20 -43.67 -24.52 35.11
N SER A 21 -43.99 -23.28 35.47
CA SER A 21 -43.16 -22.23 36.08
C SER A 21 -42.18 -21.48 35.18
N VAL A 22 -42.61 -20.29 34.77
CA VAL A 22 -41.76 -19.19 34.29
C VAL A 22 -41.14 -18.51 35.52
N PRO A 23 -39.81 -18.45 35.67
CA PRO A 23 -39.20 -17.44 36.51
C PRO A 23 -39.13 -16.14 35.71
N ALA A 24 -39.69 -15.07 36.27
CA ALA A 24 -39.42 -13.71 35.81
C ALA A 24 -37.93 -13.39 36.06
N ILE A 25 -37.10 -13.47 35.03
CA ILE A 25 -35.74 -12.93 35.09
C ILE A 25 -35.82 -11.46 34.71
N CYS A 26 -35.81 -10.62 35.74
CA CYS A 26 -35.62 -9.19 35.65
C CYS A 26 -34.30 -8.85 34.93
N ALA A 27 -34.38 -7.84 34.07
CA ALA A 27 -33.28 -6.95 33.65
C ALA A 27 -32.01 -7.63 33.12
N SER A 28 -31.96 -7.85 31.81
CA SER A 28 -30.69 -7.82 31.08
C SER A 28 -30.07 -6.43 31.27
N LYS A 29 -29.06 -6.34 32.14
CA LYS A 29 -28.11 -5.22 32.08
C LYS A 29 -27.60 -5.18 30.65
N SER A 30 -27.87 -4.09 29.95
CA SER A 30 -27.19 -3.77 28.71
C SER A 30 -25.69 -3.77 29.02
N SER A 31 -25.01 -4.87 28.69
CA SER A 31 -23.56 -4.87 28.59
C SER A 31 -23.26 -3.97 27.41
N LYS A 32 -22.91 -2.72 27.71
CA LYS A 32 -22.33 -1.76 26.77
C LYS A 32 -21.34 -2.54 25.89
N PRO A 33 -21.51 -2.56 24.55
CA PRO A 33 -20.54 -3.22 23.70
C PRO A 33 -19.17 -2.59 23.97
N SER A 34 -18.22 -3.49 24.18
CA SER A 34 -16.78 -3.38 23.99
C SER A 34 -16.23 -1.97 23.79
N SER A 35 -15.31 -1.56 24.66
CA SER A 35 -14.40 -0.43 24.50
C SER A 35 -14.10 -0.16 23.03
N SER A 36 -14.44 1.04 22.55
CA SER A 36 -13.95 1.54 21.27
C SER A 36 -12.43 1.35 21.24
N PRO A 37 -11.86 0.86 20.12
CA PRO A 37 -10.43 0.72 20.01
C PRO A 37 -9.76 2.06 20.36
N SER A 38 -8.63 1.99 21.05
CA SER A 38 -7.82 3.18 21.31
C SER A 38 -7.38 3.81 19.99
N PRO A 39 -7.12 5.13 19.96
CA PRO A 39 -6.51 5.77 18.79
C PRO A 39 -5.24 5.04 18.31
N ALA A 40 -4.45 4.47 19.22
CA ALA A 40 -3.25 3.69 18.87
C ALA A 40 -3.59 2.38 18.12
N SER A 41 -4.60 1.63 18.57
CA SER A 41 -5.04 0.43 17.87
C SER A 41 -5.68 0.72 16.51
N ASP A 42 -6.33 1.88 16.36
CA ASP A 42 -6.86 2.34 15.08
C ASP A 42 -5.73 2.66 14.10
N LEU A 43 -4.69 3.38 14.54
CA LEU A 43 -3.51 3.67 13.72
C LEU A 43 -2.78 2.40 13.28
N ILE A 44 -2.64 1.41 14.16
CA ILE A 44 -2.04 0.11 13.81
C ILE A 44 -2.90 -0.60 12.76
N SER A 45 -4.22 -0.53 12.88
CA SER A 45 -5.15 -1.16 11.94
C SER A 45 -5.07 -0.48 10.57
N LEU A 46 -5.08 0.86 10.55
CA LEU A 46 -4.87 1.65 9.33
C LEU A 46 -3.53 1.34 8.68
N TYR A 47 -2.44 1.29 9.45
CA TYR A 47 -1.12 0.94 8.94
C TYR A 47 -1.12 -0.43 8.26
N LYS A 48 -1.63 -1.46 8.94
CA LYS A 48 -1.70 -2.84 8.42
C LYS A 48 -2.54 -2.96 7.16
N THR A 49 -3.62 -2.18 7.05
CA THR A 49 -4.50 -2.22 5.87
C THR A 49 -3.98 -1.37 4.73
N ARG A 50 -3.40 -0.20 5.01
CA ARG A 50 -2.99 0.77 3.97
C ARG A 50 -1.73 0.36 3.22
N ILE A 51 -0.73 -0.18 3.91
CA ILE A 51 0.56 -0.50 3.30
C ILE A 51 0.42 -1.51 2.14
N PRO A 52 -0.27 -2.65 2.29
CA PRO A 52 -0.46 -3.59 1.19
C PRO A 52 -1.26 -2.98 0.01
N ILE A 53 -2.29 -2.18 0.31
CA ILE A 53 -3.10 -1.50 -0.73
C ILE A 53 -2.23 -0.53 -1.53
N ILE A 54 -1.33 0.21 -0.87
CA ILE A 54 -0.38 1.09 -1.55
C ILE A 54 0.56 0.25 -2.42
N ALA A 55 1.15 -0.82 -1.88
CA ALA A 55 2.05 -1.69 -2.64
C ALA A 55 1.38 -2.31 -3.89
N GLU A 56 0.10 -2.69 -3.80
CA GLU A 56 -0.69 -3.19 -4.94
C GLU A 56 -0.86 -2.15 -6.06
N GLY A 57 -0.82 -0.85 -5.75
CA GLY A 57 -0.83 0.24 -6.73
C GLY A 57 0.45 0.35 -7.56
N TYR A 58 1.54 -0.29 -7.12
CA TYR A 58 2.85 -0.27 -7.77
C TYR A 58 3.31 -1.70 -8.07
N PRO A 59 2.64 -2.41 -9.00
CA PRO A 59 2.94 -3.80 -9.27
C PRO A 59 4.35 -3.97 -9.85
N VAL A 60 5.03 -5.03 -9.41
CA VAL A 60 6.36 -5.41 -9.91
C VAL A 60 6.31 -6.73 -10.66
N ASN A 61 7.08 -6.83 -11.73
CA ASN A 61 7.27 -8.04 -12.53
C ASN A 61 8.47 -8.85 -12.01
N GLY A 62 8.44 -9.13 -10.70
CA GLY A 62 9.44 -9.92 -9.99
C GLY A 62 10.76 -9.24 -9.67
N SER A 63 11.69 -10.02 -9.13
CA SER A 63 12.95 -9.50 -8.53
C SER A 63 13.95 -8.94 -9.54
N GLU A 64 13.87 -9.31 -10.81
CA GLU A 64 14.71 -8.76 -11.87
C GLU A 64 14.46 -7.26 -12.06
N GLN A 65 13.19 -6.84 -12.04
CA GLN A 65 12.81 -5.43 -12.16
C GLN A 65 13.35 -4.60 -11.00
N LEU A 66 13.26 -5.10 -9.76
CA LEU A 66 13.82 -4.44 -8.59
C LEU A 66 15.34 -4.26 -8.71
N ASN A 67 16.05 -5.27 -9.21
CA ASN A 67 17.49 -5.18 -9.45
C ASN A 67 17.84 -4.16 -10.54
N ILE A 68 17.03 -4.04 -11.59
CA ILE A 68 17.21 -3.01 -12.61
C ILE A 68 17.16 -1.62 -11.98
N TRP A 69 16.21 -1.34 -11.09
CA TRP A 69 16.09 -0.06 -10.41
C TRP A 69 17.24 0.23 -9.44
N ILE A 70 17.69 -0.77 -8.68
CA ILE A 70 18.88 -0.63 -7.83
C ILE A 70 20.12 -0.31 -8.68
N ASN A 71 20.29 -1.00 -9.80
CA ASN A 71 21.44 -0.81 -10.68
C ASN A 71 21.40 0.50 -11.47
N SER A 72 20.21 1.05 -11.72
CA SER A 72 20.05 2.34 -12.40
C SER A 72 20.21 3.53 -11.44
N PHE A 73 20.24 3.30 -10.13
CA PHE A 73 20.36 4.33 -9.11
C PHE A 73 21.76 4.97 -9.10
N ASN A 74 21.78 6.30 -9.07
CA ASN A 74 22.97 7.11 -9.06
C ASN A 74 23.27 7.61 -7.64
N SER A 75 24.55 7.87 -7.35
CA SER A 75 24.99 8.36 -6.04
C SER A 75 24.42 9.73 -5.64
N ASN A 76 23.84 10.48 -6.57
CA ASN A 76 23.18 11.76 -6.32
C ASN A 76 21.69 11.64 -5.94
N GLY A 77 21.14 10.43 -5.83
CA GLY A 77 19.74 10.20 -5.49
C GLY A 77 18.79 10.05 -6.69
N THR A 78 19.31 10.02 -7.93
CA THR A 78 18.50 9.88 -9.15
C THR A 78 18.54 8.47 -9.73
N TYR A 79 17.66 8.18 -10.68
CA TYR A 79 17.70 6.97 -11.52
C TYR A 79 18.10 7.33 -12.96
N SER A 80 19.01 6.55 -13.55
CA SER A 80 19.66 6.82 -14.85
C SER A 80 18.77 6.69 -16.11
N GLY A 81 17.46 6.50 -15.96
CA GLY A 81 16.48 6.50 -17.07
C GLY A 81 15.33 7.49 -16.89
N VAL A 82 15.37 8.30 -15.82
CA VAL A 82 14.29 9.22 -15.49
C VAL A 82 14.64 10.63 -16.00
N ASP A 83 13.69 11.23 -16.72
CA ASP A 83 13.78 12.62 -17.13
C ASP A 83 13.21 13.51 -16.03
N TYR A 84 14.11 14.25 -15.36
CA TYR A 84 13.81 15.18 -14.28
C TYR A 84 13.59 16.62 -14.77
N THR A 85 13.19 16.84 -16.03
CA THR A 85 12.81 18.17 -16.51
C THR A 85 11.59 18.66 -15.73
N THR A 86 11.63 19.90 -15.23
CA THR A 86 10.60 20.50 -14.36
C THR A 86 10.09 21.84 -14.90
N GLY A 87 9.04 22.37 -14.29
CA GLY A 87 8.41 23.64 -14.66
C GLY A 87 7.75 23.61 -16.02
N CYS A 88 7.67 24.77 -16.68
CA CYS A 88 6.97 24.91 -17.97
C CYS A 88 7.66 24.19 -19.14
N THR A 89 8.90 23.75 -19.00
CA THR A 89 9.57 22.93 -20.03
C THR A 89 9.33 21.44 -19.83
N ALA A 90 8.80 21.05 -18.66
CA ALA A 90 8.43 19.67 -18.40
C ALA A 90 7.23 19.26 -19.24
N ARG A 91 7.13 17.95 -19.45
CA ARG A 91 5.93 17.38 -20.06
C ARG A 91 4.75 17.56 -19.10
N THR A 92 3.72 18.25 -19.57
CA THR A 92 2.45 18.50 -18.86
C THR A 92 1.76 17.17 -18.51
N ALA A 93 1.59 16.27 -19.49
CA ALA A 93 0.97 14.96 -19.26
C ALA A 93 2.01 13.83 -19.19
N ASN A 94 1.76 12.86 -18.29
CA ASN A 94 2.64 11.72 -18.03
C ASN A 94 4.06 12.19 -17.71
N TRP A 95 4.18 13.04 -16.69
CA TRP A 95 5.43 13.68 -16.31
C TRP A 95 6.47 12.61 -15.93
N PRO A 96 7.57 12.46 -16.70
CA PRO A 96 8.48 11.33 -16.52
C PRO A 96 9.13 11.27 -15.13
N ALA A 97 9.27 12.39 -14.44
CA ALA A 97 9.84 12.41 -13.10
C ALA A 97 9.03 11.57 -12.11
N GLU A 98 7.72 11.37 -12.31
CA GLU A 98 6.87 10.49 -11.49
C GLU A 98 7.44 9.06 -11.39
N VAL A 99 8.16 8.58 -12.42
CA VAL A 99 8.81 7.25 -12.40
C VAL A 99 9.78 7.11 -11.24
N HIS A 100 10.39 8.20 -10.77
CA HIS A 100 11.19 8.19 -9.55
C HIS A 100 10.42 7.62 -8.36
N TRP A 101 9.17 8.06 -8.16
CA TRP A 101 8.32 7.57 -7.08
C TRP A 101 7.84 6.15 -7.31
N VAL A 102 7.52 5.79 -8.56
CA VAL A 102 7.15 4.41 -8.91
C VAL A 102 8.25 3.43 -8.50
N ASP A 103 9.49 3.72 -8.88
CA ASP A 103 10.64 2.86 -8.58
C ASP A 103 10.95 2.87 -7.06
N THR A 104 10.91 4.04 -6.42
CA THR A 104 11.22 4.22 -4.99
C THR A 104 10.21 3.53 -4.08
N VAL A 105 8.90 3.72 -4.32
CA VAL A 105 7.82 3.09 -3.55
C VAL A 105 7.88 1.58 -3.70
N SER A 106 8.21 1.10 -4.91
CA SER A 106 8.32 -0.33 -5.14
C SER A 106 9.48 -0.98 -4.38
N LEU A 107 10.64 -0.32 -4.35
CA LEU A 107 11.78 -0.77 -3.53
C LEU A 107 11.46 -0.71 -2.03
N ALA A 108 10.73 0.32 -1.57
CA ALA A 108 10.28 0.43 -0.19
C ALA A 108 9.31 -0.70 0.19
N ALA A 109 8.35 -1.01 -0.68
CA ALA A 109 7.39 -2.09 -0.49
C ALA A 109 8.09 -3.46 -0.43
N ALA A 110 9.10 -3.69 -1.29
CA ALA A 110 9.92 -4.90 -1.24
C ALA A 110 10.74 -5.00 0.06
N TYR A 111 11.29 -3.88 0.55
CA TYR A 111 12.10 -3.84 1.78
C TYR A 111 11.32 -4.28 3.04
N ILE A 112 10.03 -3.97 3.10
CA ILE A 112 9.17 -4.27 4.25
C ILE A 112 8.27 -5.50 4.05
N ASP A 113 8.45 -6.25 2.96
CA ASP A 113 7.62 -7.42 2.62
C ASP A 113 6.12 -7.07 2.43
N ALA A 114 5.82 -5.97 1.76
CA ALA A 114 4.43 -5.49 1.55
C ALA A 114 3.76 -6.05 0.29
N TYR A 115 4.51 -6.67 -0.62
CA TYR A 115 3.94 -7.25 -1.84
C TYR A 115 3.21 -8.57 -1.56
N PRO A 116 2.10 -8.85 -2.26
CA PRO A 116 1.46 -10.15 -2.19
C PRO A 116 2.43 -11.28 -2.53
N HIS A 117 2.51 -12.34 -1.72
CA HIS A 117 3.42 -13.48 -1.96
C HIS A 117 3.07 -14.34 -3.21
N ASN A 118 2.08 -13.92 -4.00
CA ASN A 118 1.78 -14.44 -5.34
C ASN A 118 2.27 -13.51 -6.48
N ALA A 119 2.61 -12.25 -6.18
CA ALA A 119 3.52 -11.49 -7.02
C ALA A 119 4.86 -12.19 -6.88
N SER A 120 5.43 -12.71 -7.97
CA SER A 120 6.63 -13.56 -7.89
C SER A 120 7.84 -12.74 -7.45
N LEU A 121 7.93 -12.51 -6.14
CA LEU A 121 9.17 -12.30 -5.40
C LEU A 121 9.71 -13.64 -4.92
N THR A 122 9.04 -14.77 -5.21
CA THR A 122 9.23 -16.05 -4.52
C THR A 122 10.04 -17.10 -5.27
N ASP A 123 10.35 -16.90 -6.56
CA ASP A 123 11.26 -17.82 -7.29
C ASP A 123 12.71 -17.75 -6.79
N LYS A 124 13.04 -16.64 -6.14
CA LYS A 124 13.83 -16.55 -4.91
C LYS A 124 13.33 -15.30 -4.20
N ALA A 125 12.67 -15.43 -3.05
CA ALA A 125 12.63 -14.29 -2.13
C ALA A 125 14.08 -13.99 -1.82
N PRO A 126 14.59 -12.82 -2.16
CA PRO A 126 15.84 -12.49 -1.58
C PRO A 126 15.47 -12.19 -0.13
N ASN A 127 15.97 -13.05 0.76
CA ASN A 127 16.51 -12.53 2.01
C ASN A 127 17.39 -11.28 1.75
N ASP A 128 17.86 -11.08 0.51
CA ASP A 128 18.55 -9.92 -0.03
C ASP A 128 17.70 -8.65 -0.29
N PHE A 129 16.36 -8.59 -0.15
CA PHE A 129 15.64 -7.28 -0.18
C PHE A 129 15.01 -6.91 1.16
N ILE A 130 14.34 -7.87 1.82
CA ILE A 130 13.70 -7.63 3.12
C ILE A 130 14.78 -7.22 4.13
N GLY A 131 14.69 -6.01 4.68
CA GLY A 131 15.70 -5.51 5.61
C GLY A 131 17.08 -5.23 4.99
N ASN A 132 17.25 -5.30 3.67
CA ASN A 132 18.54 -5.11 3.00
C ASN A 132 19.02 -3.65 3.06
N ALA A 133 20.27 -3.45 3.49
CA ALA A 133 20.85 -2.12 3.67
C ALA A 133 21.02 -1.34 2.35
N THR A 134 21.34 -2.00 1.23
CA THR A 134 21.41 -1.37 -0.09
C THR A 134 20.05 -0.85 -0.51
N VAL A 135 18.99 -1.66 -0.40
CA VAL A 135 17.62 -1.22 -0.70
C VAL A 135 17.24 -0.03 0.15
N LYS A 136 17.47 -0.11 1.47
CA LYS A 136 17.20 0.98 2.39
C LYS A 136 17.94 2.26 1.99
N ASN A 137 19.23 2.16 1.70
CA ASN A 137 20.05 3.32 1.34
C ASN A 137 19.60 3.95 0.02
N VAL A 138 19.23 3.14 -0.97
CA VAL A 138 18.67 3.61 -2.24
C VAL A 138 17.35 4.34 -1.97
N THR A 139 16.40 3.71 -1.28
CA THR A 139 15.08 4.30 -0.97
C THR A 139 15.22 5.59 -0.16
N ASP A 140 16.04 5.62 0.89
CA ASP A 140 16.27 6.82 1.70
C ASP A 140 16.89 7.95 0.87
N SER A 141 17.88 7.63 0.04
CA SER A 141 18.58 8.62 -0.78
C SER A 141 17.70 9.15 -1.92
N ALA A 142 16.87 8.30 -2.53
CA ALA A 142 15.88 8.70 -3.52
C ALA A 142 14.86 9.66 -2.91
N MET A 143 14.26 9.30 -1.77
CA MET A 143 13.33 10.18 -1.04
C MET A 143 13.98 11.51 -0.67
N ASN A 144 15.21 11.50 -0.13
CA ASN A 144 15.93 12.72 0.21
C ASN A 144 16.17 13.60 -1.01
N TYR A 145 16.52 13.01 -2.15
CA TYR A 145 16.68 13.76 -3.39
C TYR A 145 15.36 14.38 -3.84
N TRP A 146 14.25 13.64 -3.83
CA TRP A 146 12.96 14.20 -4.19
C TRP A 146 12.58 15.38 -3.29
N PHE A 147 12.61 15.19 -1.96
CA PHE A 147 12.23 16.24 -1.02
C PHE A 147 13.17 17.44 -1.04
N ALA A 148 14.47 17.24 -1.33
CA ALA A 148 15.41 18.35 -1.49
C ALA A 148 15.16 19.18 -2.77
N ASN A 149 14.47 18.61 -3.75
CA ASN A 149 14.12 19.27 -5.01
C ASN A 149 12.62 19.55 -5.11
N ASP A 150 11.85 19.38 -4.04
CA ASP A 150 10.42 19.63 -4.06
C ASP A 150 10.13 21.14 -4.23
N PHE A 151 8.99 21.47 -4.81
CA PHE A 151 8.56 22.86 -4.84
C PHE A 151 8.18 23.30 -3.42
N THR A 152 8.36 24.58 -3.12
CA THR A 152 8.02 25.16 -1.81
C THR A 152 6.83 26.10 -1.86
N ASP A 153 6.46 26.53 -3.07
CA ASP A 153 5.33 27.42 -3.32
C ASP A 153 4.10 26.60 -3.70
N LEU A 154 3.00 26.80 -2.98
CA LEU A 154 1.76 26.05 -3.24
C LEU A 154 1.16 26.39 -4.60
N ASP A 155 1.42 27.58 -5.14
CA ASP A 155 0.97 27.94 -6.49
C ASP A 155 1.55 26.99 -7.54
N CYS A 156 2.63 26.24 -7.25
CA CYS A 156 3.17 25.25 -8.17
C CYS A 156 2.29 23.99 -8.32
N LEU A 157 1.28 23.80 -7.47
CA LEU A 157 0.34 22.69 -7.57
C LEU A 157 -0.80 22.98 -8.54
N ASP A 158 -1.36 24.19 -8.51
CA ASP A 158 -2.61 24.52 -9.21
C ASP A 158 -2.51 25.72 -10.16
N ASP A 159 -1.55 26.62 -9.94
CA ASP A 159 -1.33 27.84 -10.73
C ASP A 159 0.06 27.90 -11.40
N GLY A 160 0.75 26.76 -11.50
CA GLY A 160 2.11 26.64 -12.02
C GLY A 160 2.22 27.19 -13.45
N GLY A 161 3.16 28.10 -13.67
CA GLY A 161 3.39 28.74 -14.97
C GLY A 161 2.45 29.91 -15.30
N THR A 162 1.46 30.20 -14.45
CA THR A 162 0.50 31.28 -14.68
C THR A 162 1.13 32.67 -14.54
N VAL A 163 0.81 33.57 -15.47
CA VAL A 163 1.26 34.97 -15.41
C VAL A 163 0.65 35.67 -14.21
N GLY A 164 1.50 36.11 -13.28
CA GLY A 164 1.08 36.83 -12.08
C GLY A 164 0.88 35.94 -10.84
N GLY A 165 1.08 34.62 -10.96
CA GLY A 165 1.22 33.71 -9.80
C GLY A 165 2.63 33.72 -9.23
N ASN A 166 2.82 33.06 -8.08
CA ASN A 166 4.13 32.96 -7.43
C ASN A 166 5.00 31.83 -8.00
N CYS A 167 4.39 30.82 -8.63
CA CYS A 167 5.10 29.75 -9.34
C CYS A 167 5.28 30.05 -10.84
N THR A 168 6.15 30.99 -11.17
CA THR A 168 6.49 31.29 -12.57
C THR A 168 7.32 30.17 -13.22
N CYS A 169 7.43 30.13 -14.56
CA CYS A 169 8.19 29.10 -15.27
C CYS A 169 9.67 28.90 -14.87
N GLY A 170 10.28 29.87 -14.21
CA GLY A 170 11.65 29.78 -13.69
C GLY A 170 11.74 29.31 -12.23
N THR A 171 10.60 29.06 -11.57
CA THR A 171 10.55 28.64 -10.17
C THR A 171 11.21 27.27 -10.02
N PRO A 172 12.25 27.13 -9.18
CA PRO A 172 12.87 25.85 -8.92
C PRO A 172 11.90 24.86 -8.26
N GLY A 173 12.10 23.58 -8.49
CA GLY A 173 11.39 22.52 -7.79
C GLY A 173 10.78 21.48 -8.73
N PHE A 174 10.22 20.44 -8.13
CA PHE A 174 9.59 19.29 -8.77
C PHE A 174 8.10 19.52 -9.03
N TRP A 175 7.83 20.38 -10.00
CA TRP A 175 6.49 20.69 -10.48
C TRP A 175 6.44 20.68 -12.01
N ASN A 176 5.23 20.66 -12.58
CA ASN A 176 4.96 20.92 -13.99
C ASN A 176 3.60 21.66 -14.10
N GLU A 177 3.19 22.03 -15.32
CA GLU A 177 1.94 22.78 -15.54
C GLU A 177 0.64 21.93 -15.41
N ASN A 178 0.71 20.67 -14.99
CA ASN A 178 -0.47 19.80 -14.92
C ASN A 178 -0.36 18.84 -13.74
N TRP A 179 -0.62 19.44 -12.58
CA TRP A 179 -1.06 18.80 -11.35
C TRP A 179 -2.54 19.12 -11.10
#